data_AF-A0A7K4CRW4-F1
#
_entry.id   AF-A0A7K4CRW4-F1
#
_cell.length_a   1.000
_cell.length_b   1.000
_cell.length_c   1.000
_cell.angle_alpha   90.00
_cell.angle_beta   90.00
_cell.angle_gamma   90.00
#
_symmetry.space_group_name_H-M   'P 1'
#
loop_
_entity.id
_entity.type
_entity.pdbx_description
1 polymer ?
#
loop_
_entity_poly.entity_id
_entity_poly.type
_entity_poly.pdbx_seq_one_letter_code
_entity_poly.pdbx_strand_id
1 'polypeptide(L)'
;MVKKWRFKFAEVDIYERKIVVSSFVDYKQLEKEYKNQVGKASNEIKAILPGLFEKKRMKETDVNSSQQKALVDFFNSIAKVDGVQVVEEKEPEPEPEVVPKRQEAAPRRDAGTGKSKYKLSIAEALDFKTEYDGKIADATVNGVVSVVNGGSKNRIWDIDLRFGGGEKADLPKEIHIPELDPGEEWKHEYKIKIGKEDAPL
;
A
#
# COMPACT_ATOMS: atom_id res chain seq x y z
N MET A 1 -4.48 -3.04 15.29
CA MET A 1 -3.38 -4.04 15.29
C MET A 1 -3.63 -5.05 14.19
N VAL A 2 -2.74 -5.07 13.19
CA VAL A 2 -2.78 -6.02 12.07
C VAL A 2 -1.84 -7.18 12.41
N LYS A 3 -2.32 -8.42 12.31
CA LYS A 3 -1.44 -9.60 12.39
C LYS A 3 -1.40 -10.31 11.06
N LYS A 4 -0.19 -10.57 10.59
CA LYS A 4 0.08 -11.09 9.26
C LYS A 4 0.95 -12.34 9.31
N TRP A 5 0.49 -13.39 8.64
CA TRP A 5 1.20 -14.66 8.52
C TRP A 5 1.44 -14.99 7.06
N ARG A 6 2.70 -15.27 6.70
CA ARG A 6 3.07 -15.61 5.33
C ARG A 6 3.46 -17.08 5.20
N PHE A 7 2.48 -17.91 4.88
CA PHE A 7 2.70 -19.32 4.56
C PHE A 7 3.27 -19.49 3.14
N LYS A 8 3.80 -20.68 2.85
CA LYS A 8 4.32 -21.03 1.51
C LYS A 8 3.25 -20.95 0.40
N PHE A 9 1.98 -21.07 0.76
CA PHE A 9 0.86 -21.15 -0.18
C PHE A 9 -0.10 -19.95 -0.09
N ALA A 10 -0.04 -19.17 0.99
CA ALA A 10 -0.93 -18.04 1.22
C ALA A 10 -0.39 -17.08 2.26
N GLU A 11 -0.91 -15.87 2.22
CA GLU A 11 -0.80 -14.84 3.24
C GLU A 11 -2.14 -14.70 3.94
N VAL A 12 -2.12 -14.54 5.26
CA VAL A 12 -3.31 -14.38 6.08
C VAL A 12 -3.17 -13.13 6.92
N ASP A 13 -4.14 -12.23 6.79
CA ASP A 13 -4.21 -10.97 7.53
C ASP A 13 -5.43 -10.98 8.46
N ILE A 14 -5.23 -10.58 9.71
CA ILE A 14 -6.32 -10.30 10.65
C ILE A 14 -6.23 -8.83 11.06
N TYR A 15 -7.26 -8.06 10.69
CA TYR A 15 -7.39 -6.64 11.03
C TYR A 15 -8.85 -6.30 11.27
N GLU A 16 -9.15 -5.40 12.21
CA GLU A 16 -10.51 -4.86 12.45
C GLU A 16 -11.65 -5.92 12.48
N ARG A 17 -11.41 -7.09 13.10
CA ARG A 17 -12.38 -8.23 13.16
C ARG A 17 -12.62 -8.96 11.84
N LYS A 18 -11.82 -8.68 10.82
CA LYS A 18 -11.83 -9.35 9.53
C LYS A 18 -10.63 -10.26 9.39
N ILE A 19 -10.81 -11.29 8.56
CA ILE A 19 -9.75 -12.20 8.14
C ILE A 19 -9.71 -12.16 6.62
N VAL A 20 -8.53 -11.90 6.07
CA VAL A 20 -8.27 -11.92 4.64
C VAL A 20 -7.23 -12.98 4.38
N VAL A 21 -7.45 -13.78 3.33
CA VAL A 21 -6.48 -14.76 2.85
C VAL A 21 -6.14 -14.39 1.42
N SER A 22 -4.85 -14.32 1.10
CA SER A 22 -4.31 -14.02 -0.21
C SER A 22 -3.43 -15.18 -0.65
N SER A 23 -3.79 -15.90 -1.71
CA SER A 23 -3.02 -17.07 -2.13
C SER A 23 -1.96 -16.75 -3.17
N PHE A 24 -0.83 -17.47 -3.10
CA PHE A 24 0.25 -17.43 -4.09
C PHE A 24 0.23 -18.67 -5.02
N VAL A 25 -0.74 -19.57 -4.83
CA VAL A 25 -0.88 -20.82 -5.58
C VAL A 25 -2.28 -20.92 -6.17
N ASP A 26 -2.50 -21.89 -7.05
CA ASP A 26 -3.84 -22.11 -7.59
C ASP A 26 -4.82 -22.58 -6.50
N TYR A 27 -6.11 -22.35 -6.77
CA TYR A 27 -7.19 -22.65 -5.82
C TYR A 27 -7.20 -24.12 -5.34
N LYS A 28 -6.89 -25.10 -6.19
CA LYS A 28 -6.92 -26.52 -5.80
C LYS A 28 -5.77 -26.84 -4.84
N GLN A 29 -4.59 -26.29 -5.11
CA GLN A 29 -3.44 -26.45 -4.22
C GLN A 29 -3.67 -25.73 -2.88
N LEU A 30 -4.20 -24.50 -2.92
CA LEU A 30 -4.61 -23.76 -1.73
C LEU A 30 -5.64 -24.53 -0.91
N GLU A 31 -6.71 -25.01 -1.54
CA GLU A 31 -7.79 -25.75 -0.87
C GLU A 31 -7.26 -27.03 -0.21
N LYS A 32 -6.35 -27.74 -0.88
CA LYS A 32 -5.73 -28.97 -0.34
C LYS A 32 -4.89 -28.67 0.89
N GLU A 33 -3.96 -27.71 0.80
CA GLU A 33 -3.08 -27.36 1.92
C GLU A 33 -3.88 -26.77 3.09
N TYR A 34 -4.84 -25.92 2.79
CA TYR A 34 -5.74 -25.35 3.78
C TYR A 34 -6.55 -26.43 4.51
N LYS A 35 -7.22 -27.34 3.79
CA LYS A 35 -7.97 -28.45 4.41
C LYS A 35 -7.09 -29.34 5.27
N ASN A 36 -5.84 -29.57 4.87
CA ASN A 36 -4.87 -30.31 5.68
C ASN A 36 -4.57 -29.60 7.01
N GLN A 37 -4.39 -28.28 7.00
CA GLN A 37 -4.17 -27.51 8.23
C GLN A 37 -5.44 -27.40 9.08
N VAL A 38 -6.61 -27.15 8.47
CA VAL A 38 -7.90 -27.09 9.19
C VAL A 38 -8.28 -28.44 9.79
N GLY A 39 -7.93 -29.56 9.13
CA GLY A 39 -8.14 -30.91 9.66
C GLY A 39 -7.51 -31.12 11.04
N LYS A 40 -6.38 -30.45 11.31
CA LYS A 40 -5.63 -30.48 12.58
C LYS A 40 -6.13 -29.46 13.61
N ALA A 41 -7.05 -28.58 13.23
CA ALA A 41 -7.55 -27.51 14.10
C ALA A 41 -8.62 -27.99 15.09
N SER A 42 -8.88 -27.17 16.11
CA SER A 42 -9.98 -27.37 17.06
C SER A 42 -11.35 -27.25 16.38
N ASN A 43 -12.40 -27.79 17.02
CA ASN A 43 -13.77 -27.72 16.48
C ASN A 43 -14.28 -26.28 16.31
N GLU A 44 -13.82 -25.36 17.16
CA GLU A 44 -14.14 -23.92 17.07
C GLU A 44 -13.58 -23.32 15.78
N ILE A 45 -12.31 -23.60 15.47
CA ILE A 45 -11.66 -23.14 14.24
C ILE A 45 -12.30 -23.77 13.00
N LYS A 46 -12.64 -25.07 13.07
CA LYS A 46 -13.36 -25.78 12.02
C LYS A 46 -14.76 -25.23 11.74
N ALA A 47 -15.36 -24.47 12.66
CA ALA A 47 -16.66 -23.81 12.41
C ALA A 47 -16.52 -22.45 11.72
N ILE A 48 -15.38 -21.77 11.91
CA ILE A 48 -15.12 -20.41 11.39
C ILE A 48 -14.54 -20.47 9.96
N LEU A 49 -13.58 -21.38 9.79
CA LEU A 49 -12.75 -21.50 8.59
C LEU A 49 -13.46 -21.97 7.30
N PRO A 50 -14.48 -22.85 7.33
CA PRO A 50 -15.19 -23.24 6.12
C PRO A 50 -15.83 -22.04 5.41
N GLY A 51 -16.34 -21.06 6.16
CA GLY A 51 -16.97 -19.86 5.62
C GLY A 51 -16.03 -18.92 4.85
N LEU A 52 -14.71 -18.99 5.12
CA LEU A 52 -13.69 -18.22 4.39
C LEU A 52 -13.47 -18.72 2.95
N PHE A 53 -13.76 -20.00 2.70
CA PHE A 53 -13.48 -20.68 1.43
C PHE A 53 -14.74 -21.21 0.74
N GLU A 54 -15.90 -21.10 1.37
CA GLU A 54 -17.17 -21.45 0.74
C GLU A 54 -17.53 -20.46 -0.39
N LYS A 55 -17.82 -21.04 -1.56
CA LYS A 55 -18.29 -20.36 -2.80
C LYS A 55 -17.23 -19.60 -3.61
N LYS A 56 -16.02 -20.14 -3.78
CA LYS A 56 -15.03 -19.65 -4.79
C LYS A 56 -14.72 -18.14 -4.68
N ARG A 57 -14.97 -17.53 -3.53
CA ARG A 57 -14.74 -16.11 -3.25
C ARG A 57 -14.15 -16.03 -1.85
N MET A 58 -12.96 -15.46 -1.73
CA MET A 58 -12.37 -15.13 -0.44
C MET A 58 -13.19 -13.98 0.13
N LYS A 59 -14.00 -14.26 1.15
CA LYS A 59 -14.86 -13.26 1.79
C LYS A 59 -14.23 -12.80 3.09
N GLU A 60 -14.24 -11.49 3.31
CA GLU A 60 -14.09 -10.93 4.64
C GLU A 60 -15.18 -11.52 5.55
N THR A 61 -14.75 -12.16 6.63
CA THR A 61 -15.65 -12.75 7.63
C THR A 61 -15.47 -11.99 8.93
N ASP A 62 -16.55 -11.41 9.43
CA ASP A 62 -16.55 -10.80 10.76
C ASP A 62 -16.43 -11.88 11.83
N VAL A 63 -15.44 -11.73 12.71
CA VAL A 63 -15.19 -12.62 13.84
C VAL A 63 -15.22 -11.85 15.16
N ASN A 64 -15.78 -12.48 16.19
CA ASN A 64 -15.78 -11.88 17.53
C ASN A 64 -14.38 -11.98 18.19
N SER A 65 -14.18 -11.26 19.31
CA SER A 65 -12.88 -11.20 19.99
C SER A 65 -12.36 -12.56 20.50
N SER A 66 -13.25 -13.48 20.89
CA SER A 66 -12.85 -14.84 21.30
C SER A 66 -12.36 -15.65 20.11
N GLN A 67 -13.09 -15.58 19.00
CA GLN A 67 -12.74 -16.24 17.74
C GLN A 67 -11.43 -15.70 17.17
N GLN A 68 -11.23 -14.38 17.21
CA GLN A 68 -9.96 -13.76 16.80
C GLN A 68 -8.78 -14.35 17.56
N LYS A 69 -8.89 -14.47 18.89
CA LYS A 69 -7.82 -15.06 19.71
C LYS A 69 -7.53 -16.51 19.30
N ALA A 70 -8.57 -17.33 19.13
CA ALA A 70 -8.43 -18.71 18.70
C ALA A 70 -7.73 -18.82 17.32
N LEU A 71 -8.06 -17.92 16.39
CA LEU A 71 -7.47 -17.87 15.05
C LEU A 71 -6.00 -17.44 15.09
N VAL A 72 -5.68 -16.42 15.88
CA VAL A 72 -4.30 -15.97 16.12
C VAL A 72 -3.46 -17.12 16.67
N ASP A 73 -3.98 -17.84 17.69
CA ASP A 73 -3.29 -18.98 18.30
C ASP A 73 -3.09 -20.13 17.29
N PHE A 74 -4.10 -20.39 16.46
CA PHE A 74 -4.03 -21.38 15.39
C PHE A 74 -2.98 -21.03 14.33
N PHE A 75 -3.00 -19.84 13.76
CA PHE A 75 -2.01 -19.44 12.74
C PHE A 75 -0.59 -19.37 13.30
N ASN A 76 -0.41 -18.95 14.56
CA ASN A 76 0.87 -19.03 15.24
C ASN A 76 1.36 -20.47 15.42
N SER A 77 0.44 -21.42 15.67
CA SER A 77 0.79 -22.84 15.78
C SER A 77 1.29 -23.42 14.46
N ILE A 78 0.66 -23.05 13.33
CA ILE A 78 1.10 -23.46 12.00
C ILE A 78 2.46 -22.80 11.67
N ALA A 79 2.61 -21.52 11.98
CA ALA A 79 3.82 -20.77 11.66
C ALA A 79 5.08 -21.36 12.33
N LYS A 80 4.93 -21.89 13.55
CA LYS A 80 6.00 -22.59 14.28
C LYS A 80 6.44 -23.90 13.61
N VAL A 81 5.55 -24.57 12.89
CA VAL A 81 5.82 -25.86 12.24
C VAL A 81 6.45 -25.67 10.85
N ASP A 82 6.01 -24.65 10.10
CA ASP A 82 6.42 -24.43 8.71
C ASP A 82 7.62 -23.49 8.53
N GLY A 83 8.20 -22.95 9.61
CA GLY A 83 9.32 -21.99 9.54
C GLY A 83 8.89 -20.64 8.95
N VAL A 84 7.65 -20.24 9.19
CA VAL A 84 6.99 -19.07 8.60
C VAL A 84 7.42 -17.78 9.28
N GLN A 85 7.63 -16.73 8.48
CA GLN A 85 7.80 -15.37 9.00
C GLN A 85 6.44 -14.81 9.44
N VAL A 86 6.32 -14.53 10.72
CA VAL A 86 5.22 -13.73 11.29
C VAL A 86 5.66 -12.29 11.26
N VAL A 87 4.95 -11.43 10.54
CA VAL A 87 5.20 -9.99 10.55
C VAL A 87 4.08 -9.36 11.37
N GLU A 88 4.40 -8.87 12.56
CA GLU A 88 3.49 -7.97 13.27
C GLU A 88 3.72 -6.56 12.72
N GLU A 89 2.93 -6.18 11.71
CA GLU A 89 2.80 -4.77 11.34
C GLU A 89 2.00 -4.07 12.43
N LYS A 90 2.71 -3.28 13.24
CA LYS A 90 2.05 -2.22 13.99
C LYS A 90 1.32 -1.35 12.98
N GLU A 91 0.07 -1.01 13.27
CA GLU A 91 -0.60 0.10 12.58
C GLU A 91 0.39 1.25 12.53
N PRO A 92 0.61 1.88 11.36
CA PRO A 92 1.36 3.12 11.32
C PRO A 92 0.67 4.05 12.31
N GLU A 93 1.40 4.45 13.36
CA GLU A 93 0.95 5.56 14.18
C GLU A 93 0.63 6.70 13.21
N PRO A 94 -0.53 7.38 13.36
CA PRO A 94 -0.83 8.51 12.50
C PRO A 94 0.39 9.42 12.56
N GLU A 95 1.04 9.62 11.41
CA GLU A 95 2.17 10.52 11.32
C GLU A 95 1.69 11.84 11.93
N PRO A 96 2.44 12.42 12.90
CA PRO A 96 2.01 13.65 13.55
C PRO A 96 1.73 14.64 12.43
N GLU A 97 0.51 15.20 12.42
CA GLU A 97 0.15 16.27 11.50
C GLU A 97 1.29 17.29 11.55
N VAL A 98 2.05 17.38 10.47
CA VAL A 98 3.14 18.34 10.36
C VAL A 98 2.45 19.68 10.28
N VAL A 99 2.16 20.29 11.43
CA VAL A 99 1.75 21.68 11.51
C VAL A 99 2.90 22.44 10.86
N PRO A 100 2.70 23.07 9.68
CA PRO A 100 3.78 23.75 9.00
C PRO A 100 4.26 24.84 9.94
N LYS A 101 5.46 24.65 10.52
CA LYS A 101 6.16 25.71 11.24
C LYS A 101 6.43 26.78 10.20
N ARG A 102 5.66 27.87 10.27
CA ARG A 102 5.93 29.12 9.54
C ARG A 102 7.33 29.58 9.94
N GLN A 103 8.33 29.22 9.14
CA GLN A 103 9.68 29.74 9.29
C GLN A 103 9.66 31.19 8.82
N GLU A 104 10.17 32.07 9.67
CA GLU A 104 10.32 33.49 9.34
C GLU A 104 11.26 33.63 8.13
N ALA A 105 10.78 34.33 7.10
CA ALA A 105 11.49 34.50 5.84
C ALA A 105 12.87 35.13 6.06
N ALA A 106 13.92 34.41 5.70
CA ALA A 106 15.28 34.93 5.68
C ALA A 106 15.41 36.09 4.65
N PRO A 107 16.29 37.08 4.89
CA PRO A 107 16.42 38.24 4.02
C PRO A 107 16.88 37.86 2.61
N ARG A 108 16.20 38.45 1.61
CA ARG A 108 16.46 38.28 0.17
C ARG A 108 17.92 38.59 -0.15
N ARG A 109 18.66 37.62 -0.71
CA ARG A 109 19.99 37.82 -1.32
C ARG A 109 19.96 37.42 -2.79
N ASP A 110 20.77 38.15 -3.55
CA ASP A 110 20.76 38.23 -5.01
C ASP A 110 21.00 36.90 -5.75
N ALA A 111 20.39 36.83 -6.93
CA ALA A 111 20.45 35.74 -7.88
C ALA A 111 21.88 35.45 -8.35
N GLY A 112 22.46 34.35 -7.88
CA GLY A 112 23.69 33.79 -8.43
C GLY A 112 23.41 32.98 -9.70
N THR A 113 24.07 33.30 -10.81
CA THR A 113 24.04 32.62 -12.11
C THR A 113 24.74 31.24 -12.10
N GLY A 114 24.44 30.40 -11.12
CA GLY A 114 24.92 29.01 -11.05
C GLY A 114 23.90 28.04 -11.64
N LYS A 115 24.36 26.95 -12.27
CA LYS A 115 23.47 25.85 -12.68
C LYS A 115 22.79 25.25 -11.45
N SER A 116 21.50 25.52 -11.27
CA SER A 116 20.69 24.94 -10.19
C SER A 116 20.64 23.42 -10.35
N LYS A 117 21.04 22.70 -9.29
CA LYS A 117 20.91 21.25 -9.25
C LYS A 117 19.54 20.92 -8.67
N TYR A 118 18.70 20.28 -9.45
CA TYR A 118 17.42 19.77 -8.96
C TYR A 118 17.30 18.28 -9.28
N LYS A 119 16.49 17.58 -8.50
CA LYS A 119 16.11 16.19 -8.75
C LYS A 119 14.60 16.10 -8.81
N LEU A 120 14.08 15.71 -9.97
CA LEU A 120 12.68 15.31 -10.13
C LEU A 120 12.61 13.79 -9.95
N SER A 121 11.71 13.33 -9.09
CA SER A 121 11.43 11.91 -8.91
C SER A 121 9.94 11.67 -9.07
N ILE A 122 9.59 10.55 -9.71
CA ILE A 122 8.22 10.06 -9.80
C ILE A 122 8.25 8.63 -9.26
N ALA A 123 7.40 8.35 -8.28
CA ALA A 123 7.23 7.02 -7.72
C ALA A 123 5.75 6.64 -7.85
N GLU A 124 5.49 5.51 -8.51
CA GLU A 124 4.13 5.01 -8.74
C GLU A 124 3.98 3.60 -8.18
N ALA A 125 2.83 3.35 -7.56
CA ALA A 125 2.41 2.04 -7.10
C ALA A 125 1.08 1.69 -7.78
N LEU A 126 1.00 0.50 -8.38
CA LEU A 126 -0.22 -0.03 -8.99
C LEU A 126 -0.92 -0.94 -7.98
N ASP A 127 -2.09 -0.51 -7.55
CA ASP A 127 -3.02 -1.34 -6.78
C ASP A 127 -4.09 -1.87 -7.72
N PHE A 128 -4.16 -3.20 -7.88
CA PHE A 128 -5.16 -3.82 -8.74
C PHE A 128 -5.82 -5.02 -8.05
N LYS A 129 -7.08 -5.23 -8.40
CA LYS A 129 -7.89 -6.39 -7.98
C LYS A 129 -8.24 -7.19 -9.22
N THR A 130 -7.94 -8.48 -9.20
CA THR A 130 -8.31 -9.41 -10.27
C THR A 130 -9.51 -10.26 -9.85
N GLU A 131 -10.33 -10.59 -10.84
CA GLU A 131 -11.33 -11.64 -10.75
C GLU A 131 -10.66 -13.01 -10.94
N TYR A 132 -11.37 -14.07 -10.57
CA TYR A 132 -10.86 -15.45 -10.61
C TYR A 132 -10.50 -15.94 -12.02
N ASP A 133 -11.10 -15.34 -13.07
CA ASP A 133 -10.78 -15.64 -14.46
C ASP A 133 -9.58 -14.85 -15.01
N GLY A 134 -8.89 -14.09 -14.14
CA GLY A 134 -7.74 -13.26 -14.50
C GLY A 134 -8.11 -11.87 -15.02
N LYS A 135 -9.40 -11.51 -15.10
CA LYS A 135 -9.80 -10.15 -15.50
C LYS A 135 -9.55 -9.14 -14.40
N ILE A 136 -9.19 -7.92 -14.77
CA ILE A 136 -8.98 -6.83 -13.80
C ILE A 136 -10.34 -6.23 -13.43
N ALA A 137 -10.71 -6.36 -12.16
CA ALA A 137 -11.95 -5.82 -11.59
C ALA A 137 -11.83 -4.31 -11.32
N ASP A 138 -10.66 -3.90 -10.81
CA ASP A 138 -10.32 -2.54 -10.42
C ASP A 138 -8.81 -2.34 -10.47
N ALA A 139 -8.36 -1.17 -10.91
CA ALA A 139 -6.94 -0.82 -10.97
C ALA A 139 -6.76 0.69 -10.74
N THR A 140 -5.92 1.02 -9.76
CA THR A 140 -5.59 2.39 -9.38
C THR A 140 -4.08 2.53 -9.29
N VAL A 141 -3.52 3.53 -9.94
CA VAL A 141 -2.13 3.93 -9.74
C VAL A 141 -2.11 5.05 -8.72
N ASN A 142 -1.37 4.86 -7.63
CA ASN A 142 -1.06 5.91 -6.66
C ASN A 142 0.36 6.40 -6.94
N GLY A 143 0.51 7.68 -7.25
CA GLY A 143 1.78 8.28 -7.63
C GLY A 143 2.17 9.42 -6.70
N VAL A 144 3.48 9.64 -6.55
CA VAL A 144 4.05 10.82 -5.90
C VAL A 144 5.09 11.41 -6.84
N VAL A 145 4.90 12.69 -7.19
CA VAL A 145 5.93 13.50 -7.85
C VAL A 145 6.66 14.30 -6.78
N SER A 146 7.99 14.28 -6.80
CA SER A 146 8.81 15.08 -5.90
C SER A 146 9.89 15.87 -6.62
N VAL A 147 10.10 17.10 -6.17
CA VAL A 147 11.14 18.00 -6.65
C VAL A 147 12.03 18.36 -5.46
N VAL A 148 13.31 18.00 -5.55
CA VAL A 148 14.30 18.32 -4.53
C VAL A 148 15.28 19.35 -5.08
N ASN A 149 15.49 20.44 -4.33
CA ASN A 149 16.59 21.35 -4.62
C ASN A 149 17.91 20.75 -4.09
N GLY A 150 18.69 20.14 -4.99
CA GLY A 150 20.02 19.60 -4.70
C GLY A 150 21.12 20.65 -4.63
N GLY A 151 20.78 21.93 -4.75
CA GLY A 151 21.68 23.05 -4.47
C GLY A 151 21.98 23.13 -2.97
N SER A 152 23.21 23.51 -2.63
CA SER A 152 23.63 23.68 -1.22
C SER A 152 23.59 25.13 -0.74
N LYS A 153 23.25 26.08 -1.63
CA LYS A 153 23.32 27.52 -1.35
C LYS A 153 22.23 28.35 -2.01
N ASN A 154 21.78 27.95 -3.20
CA ASN A 154 20.84 28.74 -3.99
C ASN A 154 19.45 28.12 -3.89
N ARG A 155 18.46 28.94 -3.54
CA ARG A 155 17.05 28.61 -3.73
C ARG A 155 16.72 28.53 -5.22
N ILE A 156 15.74 27.71 -5.54
CA ILE A 156 15.12 27.66 -6.87
C ILE A 156 13.76 28.37 -6.73
N TRP A 157 13.42 29.23 -7.67
CA TRP A 157 12.12 29.89 -7.71
C TRP A 157 11.45 29.63 -9.05
N ASP A 158 10.14 29.82 -9.08
CA ASP A 158 9.35 29.86 -10.32
C ASP A 158 9.46 28.55 -11.12
N ILE A 159 9.15 27.43 -10.48
CA ILE A 159 9.22 26.10 -11.10
C ILE A 159 7.83 25.71 -11.59
N ASP A 160 7.69 25.56 -12.91
CA ASP A 160 6.48 25.06 -13.53
C ASP A 160 6.65 23.58 -13.93
N LEU A 161 5.89 22.71 -13.28
CA LEU A 161 5.77 21.32 -13.67
C LEU A 161 4.60 21.18 -14.63
N ARG A 162 4.88 20.67 -15.85
CA ARG A 162 3.85 20.41 -16.86
C ARG A 162 3.74 18.92 -17.11
N PHE A 163 2.53 18.39 -16.94
CA PHE A 163 2.26 16.97 -17.09
C PHE A 163 1.55 16.71 -18.43
N GLY A 164 2.14 15.84 -19.24
CA GLY A 164 1.53 15.35 -20.47
C GLY A 164 0.72 14.08 -20.20
N GLY A 165 -0.60 14.14 -20.38
CA GLY A 165 -1.48 12.97 -20.17
C GLY A 165 -2.83 13.40 -19.62
N GLY A 166 -3.85 13.39 -20.47
CA GLY A 166 -5.17 13.95 -20.18
C GLY A 166 -6.05 13.10 -19.28
N GLU A 167 -6.86 13.80 -18.48
CA GLU A 167 -8.19 13.48 -17.92
C GLU A 167 -8.35 12.27 -16.99
N LYS A 168 -7.48 11.27 -17.02
CA LYS A 168 -7.62 10.05 -16.20
C LYS A 168 -6.89 10.12 -14.84
N ALA A 169 -5.95 11.05 -14.70
CA ALA A 169 -5.25 11.35 -13.46
C ALA A 169 -5.92 12.53 -12.75
N ASP A 170 -6.00 12.50 -11.42
CA ASP A 170 -6.34 13.68 -10.60
C ASP A 170 -5.19 14.71 -10.53
N LEU A 171 -4.19 14.55 -11.38
CA LEU A 171 -3.04 15.42 -11.51
C LEU A 171 -3.39 16.62 -12.41
N PRO A 172 -3.26 17.87 -11.92
CA PRO A 172 -3.48 19.04 -12.75
C PRO A 172 -2.44 19.13 -13.88
N LYS A 173 -2.83 19.72 -15.01
CA LYS A 173 -1.96 19.86 -16.20
C LYS A 173 -0.66 20.63 -15.91
N GLU A 174 -0.73 21.56 -14.97
CA GLU A 174 0.38 22.40 -14.57
C GLU A 174 0.34 22.59 -13.05
N ILE A 175 1.50 22.49 -12.42
CA ILE A 175 1.70 22.81 -11.00
C ILE A 175 2.83 23.81 -10.90
N HIS A 176 2.51 24.93 -10.27
CA HIS A 176 3.46 25.99 -9.99
C HIS A 176 4.02 25.86 -8.58
N ILE A 177 5.34 25.77 -8.45
CA ILE A 177 6.06 25.75 -7.17
C ILE A 177 6.78 27.10 -7.04
N PRO A 178 6.34 27.97 -6.10
CA PRO A 178 6.85 29.34 -6.01
C PRO A 178 8.34 29.42 -5.69
N GLU A 179 8.78 28.64 -4.70
CA GLU A 179 10.17 28.56 -4.28
C GLU A 179 10.49 27.21 -3.61
N LEU A 180 11.77 26.82 -3.68
CA LEU A 180 12.36 25.66 -3.03
C LEU A 180 13.74 26.06 -2.49
N ASP A 181 13.91 26.04 -1.18
CA ASP A 181 15.18 26.32 -0.51
C ASP A 181 16.20 25.19 -0.72
N PRO A 182 17.51 25.46 -0.54
CA PRO A 182 18.56 24.44 -0.62
C PRO A 182 18.26 23.21 0.27
N GLY A 183 18.17 22.03 -0.33
CA GLY A 183 17.85 20.77 0.36
C GLY A 183 16.37 20.53 0.62
N GLU A 184 15.49 21.48 0.28
CA GLU A 184 14.05 21.32 0.43
C GLU A 184 13.47 20.37 -0.63
N GLU A 185 12.42 19.65 -0.24
CA GLU A 185 11.67 18.73 -1.09
C GLU A 185 10.21 19.17 -1.15
N TRP A 186 9.71 19.39 -2.35
CA TRP A 186 8.29 19.55 -2.62
C TRP A 186 7.72 18.22 -3.11
N LYS A 187 6.50 17.87 -2.67
CA LYS A 187 5.80 16.64 -3.06
C LYS A 187 4.36 16.94 -3.46
N HIS A 188 3.86 16.15 -4.40
CA HIS A 188 2.45 16.10 -4.73
C HIS A 188 2.04 14.67 -5.04
N GLU A 189 0.99 14.23 -4.35
CA GLU A 189 0.39 12.92 -4.53
C GLU A 189 -0.70 13.01 -5.59
N TYR A 190 -0.81 11.98 -6.42
CA TYR A 190 -1.84 11.85 -7.44
C TYR A 190 -2.31 10.40 -7.57
N LYS A 191 -3.47 10.23 -8.18
CA LYS A 191 -4.13 8.96 -8.44
C LYS A 191 -4.64 8.91 -9.87
N ILE A 192 -4.40 7.78 -10.51
CA ILE A 192 -4.90 7.48 -11.86
C ILE A 192 -5.83 6.28 -11.75
N LYS A 193 -7.09 6.46 -12.13
CA LYS A 193 -8.02 5.34 -12.26
C LYS A 193 -7.85 4.72 -13.64
N ILE A 194 -7.43 3.46 -13.66
CA ILE A 194 -7.31 2.72 -14.92
C ILE A 194 -8.69 2.13 -15.22
N GLY A 195 -9.26 2.51 -16.36
CA GLY A 195 -10.51 1.92 -16.83
C GLY A 195 -10.34 0.43 -17.13
N LYS A 196 -11.42 -0.35 -17.03
CA LYS A 196 -11.40 -1.82 -17.25
C LYS A 196 -10.81 -2.25 -18.60
N GLU A 197 -10.76 -1.36 -19.60
CA GLU A 197 -10.22 -1.63 -20.94
C GLU A 197 -8.72 -1.34 -21.08
N ASP A 198 -8.11 -0.60 -20.14
CA ASP A 198 -6.72 -0.11 -20.25
C ASP A 198 -5.75 -0.79 -19.27
N ALA A 199 -6.23 -1.77 -18.50
CA ALA A 199 -5.43 -2.39 -17.45
C ALA A 199 -4.42 -3.39 -18.05
N PRO A 200 -3.11 -3.26 -17.76
CA PRO A 200 -2.09 -4.14 -18.31
C PRO A 200 -2.29 -5.58 -17.79
N LEU A 201 -2.39 -6.53 -18.72
CA LEU A 201 -2.44 -7.97 -18.48
C LEU A 201 -1.10 -8.52 -17.97
#